data_AF-T0THQ5-F1
#
_entry.id   AF-T0THQ5-F1
#
_cell.length_a   1.000
_cell.length_b   1.000
_cell.length_c   1.000
_cell.angle_alpha   90.00
_cell.angle_beta   90.00
_cell.angle_gamma   90.00
#
_symmetry.space_group_name_H-M   'P 1'
#
loop_
_entity.id
_entity.type
_entity.pdbx_description
1 polymer ?
#
loop_
_entity_poly.entity_id
_entity_poly.type
_entity_poly.pdbx_seq_one_letter_code
_entity_poly.pdbx_strand_id
1 'polypeptide(L)'
;MGIRFVPKVLKNGVIEDTYDRDRRANREKKQEKLDIEMIGLVKKKKKKIKPGYKKKIKWAVDEKRRKAKRAENRARGRAERKAKRQTF
;
A
#
# COMPACT_ATOMS: atom_id res chain seq x y z
N MET A 1 33.62 -1.08 -13.08
CA MET A 1 33.77 -0.66 -11.66
C MET A 1 32.85 -1.53 -10.81
N GLY A 2 33.40 -2.37 -9.93
CA GLY A 2 32.73 -3.60 -9.46
C GLY A 2 32.83 -3.89 -7.95
N ILE A 3 32.82 -2.87 -7.10
CA ILE A 3 32.75 -3.07 -5.64
C ILE A 3 31.33 -2.76 -5.17
N ARG A 4 30.63 -3.77 -4.61
CA ARG A 4 29.26 -3.64 -4.09
C ARG A 4 29.29 -3.65 -2.56
N PHE A 5 28.86 -2.56 -1.94
CA PHE A 5 28.74 -2.48 -0.49
C PHE A 5 27.44 -3.15 -0.03
N VAL A 6 27.56 -4.14 0.86
CA VAL A 6 26.41 -4.80 1.49
C VAL A 6 26.15 -4.10 2.82
N PRO A 7 24.93 -3.60 3.07
CA PRO A 7 24.65 -2.89 4.29
C PRO A 7 24.56 -3.87 5.46
N LYS A 8 25.31 -3.58 6.54
CA LYS A 8 25.28 -4.32 7.81
C LYS A 8 24.98 -3.37 8.97
N VAL A 9 24.44 -3.91 10.05
CA VAL A 9 24.14 -3.17 11.29
C VAL A 9 24.76 -3.92 12.48
N LEU A 10 25.42 -3.18 13.36
CA LEU A 10 25.89 -3.71 14.64
C LEU A 10 24.73 -3.64 15.64
N LYS A 11 24.29 -4.80 16.15
CA LYS A 11 23.22 -4.89 17.14
C LYS A 11 23.67 -5.83 18.26
N ASN A 12 23.64 -5.34 19.51
CA ASN A 12 24.05 -6.11 20.70
C ASN A 12 25.44 -6.77 20.56
N GLY A 13 26.40 -6.07 19.93
CA GLY A 13 27.76 -6.58 19.71
C GLY A 13 27.91 -7.56 18.53
N VAL A 14 26.83 -7.90 17.82
CA VAL A 14 26.84 -8.80 16.66
C VAL A 14 26.60 -7.99 15.38
N ILE A 15 27.39 -8.28 14.35
CA ILE A 15 27.19 -7.69 13.01
C ILE A 15 26.10 -8.52 12.30
N GLU A 16 24.93 -7.93 12.12
CA GLU A 16 23.80 -8.52 11.41
C GLU A 16 23.68 -7.91 10.00
N ASP A 17 23.25 -8.71 9.03
CA ASP A 17 22.92 -8.21 7.70
C ASP A 17 21.63 -7.38 7.77
N THR A 18 21.62 -6.22 7.11
CA THR A 18 20.47 -5.31 7.13
C THR A 18 19.88 -5.10 5.73
N TYR A 19 18.76 -4.38 5.67
CA TYR A 19 18.12 -4.00 4.42
C TYR A 19 18.89 -2.86 3.72
N ASP A 20 18.69 -2.74 2.40
CA ASP A 20 19.17 -1.60 1.62
C ASP A 20 18.65 -0.26 2.19
N ARG A 21 19.60 0.64 2.51
CA ARG A 21 19.32 1.95 3.11
C ARG A 21 18.53 2.84 2.14
N ASP A 22 18.73 2.66 0.84
CA ASP A 22 18.09 3.46 -0.22
C ASP A 22 16.78 2.84 -0.73
N ARG A 23 16.28 1.78 -0.07
CA ARG A 23 15.00 1.12 -0.43
C ARG A 23 13.80 2.06 -0.53
N ARG A 24 13.84 3.23 0.14
CA ARG A 24 12.77 4.24 0.04
C ARG A 24 12.80 4.97 -1.29
N ALA A 25 14.00 5.28 -1.80
CA ALA A 25 14.20 5.89 -3.10
C ALA A 25 13.78 4.93 -4.21
N ASN A 26 14.12 3.64 -4.07
CA ASN A 26 13.81 2.59 -5.03
C ASN A 26 12.38 2.01 -4.87
N ARG A 27 11.54 2.60 -4.02
CA ARG A 27 10.21 2.06 -3.74
C ARG A 27 9.23 2.38 -4.87
N GLU A 28 8.92 1.38 -5.68
CA GLU A 28 7.82 1.47 -6.62
C GLU A 28 6.45 1.24 -5.95
N LYS A 29 5.45 2.02 -6.37
CA LYS A 29 4.08 1.84 -5.91
C LYS A 29 3.45 0.67 -6.67
N LYS A 30 3.18 -0.43 -5.96
CA LYS A 30 2.35 -1.51 -6.51
C LYS A 30 0.99 -0.96 -6.95
N GLN A 31 0.70 -1.06 -8.24
CA GLN A 31 -0.63 -0.77 -8.78
C GLN A 31 -1.46 -2.05 -8.73
N GLU A 32 -2.48 -2.05 -7.88
CA GLU A 32 -3.49 -3.10 -7.91
C GLU A 32 -4.43 -2.85 -9.10
N LYS A 33 -4.91 -3.94 -9.71
CA LYS A 33 -5.91 -3.85 -10.76
C LYS A 33 -7.13 -3.13 -10.20
N LEU A 34 -7.61 -2.13 -10.93
CA LEU A 34 -8.84 -1.43 -10.59
C LEU A 34 -10.01 -2.40 -10.62
N ASP A 35 -10.89 -2.27 -9.64
CA ASP A 35 -12.16 -2.97 -9.61
C ASP A 35 -13.01 -2.65 -10.85
N ILE A 36 -13.83 -3.58 -11.30
CA ILE A 36 -14.59 -3.51 -12.56
C ILE A 36 -15.47 -2.24 -12.60
N GLU A 37 -16.09 -1.90 -11.47
CA GLU A 37 -16.87 -0.67 -11.30
C GLU A 37 -16.05 0.61 -11.52
N MET A 38 -14.82 0.64 -11.03
CA MET A 38 -13.94 1.82 -11.15
C MET A 38 -13.41 1.98 -12.57
N ILE A 39 -13.20 0.87 -13.28
CA ILE A 39 -12.89 0.91 -14.72
C ILE A 39 -14.06 1.56 -15.49
N GLY A 40 -15.30 1.18 -15.17
CA GLY A 40 -16.49 1.79 -15.77
C GLY A 40 -16.58 3.30 -15.50
N LEU A 41 -16.33 3.73 -14.27
CA LEU A 41 -16.31 5.15 -13.88
C LEU A 41 -15.23 5.93 -14.62
N VAL A 42 -14.01 5.38 -14.72
CA VAL A 42 -12.90 5.97 -15.47
C VAL A 42 -13.27 6.14 -16.94
N LYS A 43 -13.81 5.10 -17.59
CA LYS A 43 -14.22 5.15 -19.00
C LYS A 43 -15.31 6.21 -19.23
N LYS A 44 -16.34 6.27 -18.38
CA LYS A 44 -17.41 7.29 -18.45
C LYS A 44 -16.87 8.71 -18.30
N LYS A 45 -15.96 8.96 -17.35
CA LYS A 45 -15.33 10.27 -17.14
C LYS A 45 -14.34 10.65 -18.24
N LYS A 46 -13.67 9.66 -18.85
CA LYS A 46 -12.81 9.88 -20.03
C LYS A 46 -13.63 10.24 -21.28
N LYS A 47 -14.85 9.74 -21.43
CA LYS A 47 -15.73 10.07 -22.58
C LYS A 47 -16.12 11.55 -22.64
N LYS A 48 -16.36 12.19 -21.48
CA LYS A 48 -16.66 13.63 -21.40
C LYS A 48 -15.64 14.35 -20.53
N ILE A 49 -14.60 14.87 -21.17
CA ILE A 49 -13.44 15.48 -20.52
C ILE A 49 -13.81 16.88 -20.02
N LYS A 50 -14.09 16.97 -18.72
CA LYS A 50 -14.23 18.26 -18.01
C LYS A 50 -12.91 18.63 -17.31
N PRO A 51 -12.63 19.91 -17.06
CA PRO A 51 -11.50 20.30 -16.22
C PRO A 51 -11.55 19.57 -14.88
N GLY A 52 -10.41 19.06 -14.44
CA GLY A 52 -10.28 18.27 -13.21
C GLY A 52 -10.79 16.82 -13.27
N TYR A 53 -11.15 16.28 -14.44
CA TYR A 53 -11.64 14.88 -14.54
C TYR A 53 -10.64 13.85 -13.97
N LYS A 54 -9.34 13.99 -14.26
CA LYS A 54 -8.29 13.11 -13.71
C LYS A 54 -8.26 13.15 -12.18
N LYS A 55 -8.38 14.34 -11.60
CA LYS A 55 -8.40 14.55 -10.14
C LYS A 55 -9.61 13.88 -9.50
N LYS A 56 -10.79 14.01 -10.10
CA LYS A 56 -12.03 13.35 -9.62
C LYS A 56 -11.94 11.83 -9.67
N ILE A 57 -11.38 11.26 -10.74
CA ILE A 57 -11.14 9.82 -10.86
C ILE A 57 -10.20 9.35 -9.75
N LYS A 58 -9.07 10.04 -9.57
CA LYS A 58 -8.09 9.71 -8.53
C LYS A 58 -8.72 9.75 -7.14
N TRP A 59 -9.52 10.77 -6.85
CA TRP A 59 -10.23 10.90 -5.58
C TRP A 59 -11.20 9.75 -5.30
N ALA A 60 -12.01 9.36 -6.29
CA ALA A 60 -12.94 8.23 -6.14
C ALA A 60 -12.21 6.91 -5.85
N VAL A 61 -11.11 6.65 -6.57
CA VAL A 61 -10.26 5.47 -6.37
C VAL A 61 -9.62 5.49 -4.97
N ASP A 62 -9.02 6.63 -4.58
CA ASP A 62 -8.38 6.79 -3.27
C ASP A 62 -9.38 6.65 -2.12
N GLU A 63 -10.62 7.14 -2.29
CA GLU A 63 -11.68 7.02 -1.30
C GLU A 63 -12.12 5.57 -1.08
N LYS A 64 -12.39 4.82 -2.17
CA LYS A 64 -12.74 3.39 -2.10
C LYS A 64 -11.61 2.60 -1.42
N ARG A 65 -10.35 2.87 -1.79
CA ARG A 65 -9.17 2.23 -1.18
C ARG A 65 -9.06 2.54 0.32
N ARG A 66 -9.26 3.79 0.74
CA ARG A 66 -9.25 4.17 2.16
C ARG A 66 -10.37 3.47 2.94
N LYS A 67 -11.58 3.39 2.38
CA LYS A 67 -12.72 2.71 3.01
C LYS A 67 -12.45 1.22 3.19
N ALA A 68 -11.97 0.54 2.14
CA ALA A 68 -11.59 -0.87 2.18
C ALA A 68 -10.52 -1.15 3.25
N LYS A 69 -9.42 -0.39 3.24
CA LYS A 69 -8.34 -0.54 4.22
C LYS A 69 -8.82 -0.34 5.66
N ARG A 70 -9.73 0.62 5.91
CA ARG A 70 -10.32 0.82 7.24
C ARG A 70 -11.21 -0.36 7.64
N ALA A 71 -11.97 -0.94 6.72
CA ALA A 71 -12.81 -2.11 7.01
C ALA A 71 -11.94 -3.34 7.35
N GLU A 72 -10.90 -3.61 6.55
CA GLU A 72 -9.93 -4.67 6.78
C GLU A 72 -9.23 -4.53 8.14
N ASN A 73 -8.71 -3.35 8.47
CA ASN A 73 -8.07 -3.09 9.76
C ASN A 73 -9.02 -3.33 10.94
N ARG A 74 -10.30 -2.96 10.80
CA ARG A 74 -11.31 -3.24 11.83
C ARG A 74 -11.59 -4.73 11.95
N ALA A 75 -11.70 -5.46 10.85
CA ALA A 75 -11.89 -6.90 10.85
C ALA A 75 -10.70 -7.61 11.52
N ARG A 76 -9.47 -7.22 11.17
CA ARG A 76 -8.25 -7.74 11.79
C ARG A 76 -8.22 -7.49 13.30
N GLY A 77 -8.48 -6.26 13.73
CA GLY A 77 -8.54 -5.93 15.16
C GLY A 77 -9.62 -6.70 15.93
N ARG A 78 -10.77 -7.00 15.31
CA ARG A 78 -11.79 -7.88 15.91
C ARG A 78 -11.31 -9.33 16.02
N ALA A 79 -10.66 -9.85 14.98
CA ALA A 79 -10.11 -11.19 14.99
C ALA A 79 -9.02 -11.35 16.06
N GLU A 80 -8.10 -10.39 16.18
CA GLU A 80 -7.06 -10.37 17.23
C GLU A 80 -7.67 -10.38 18.64
N ARG A 81 -8.72 -9.57 18.89
CA ARG A 81 -9.43 -9.58 20.19
C ARG A 81 -10.15 -10.89 20.46
N LYS A 82 -10.78 -11.49 19.44
CA LYS A 82 -11.44 -12.80 19.55
C LYS A 82 -10.43 -13.90 19.88
N ALA A 83 -9.28 -13.90 19.20
CA ALA A 83 -8.20 -14.85 19.45
C ALA A 83 -7.69 -14.76 20.90
N LYS A 84 -7.42 -13.55 21.40
CA LYS A 84 -7.01 -13.33 22.81
C LYS A 84 -8.06 -13.79 23.83
N ARG A 85 -9.34 -13.73 23.49
CA ARG A 85 -10.43 -14.20 24.37
C ARG A 85 -10.53 -15.72 24.43
N GLN A 86 -10.08 -16.43 23.40
CA GLN A 86 -10.13 -17.90 23.36
C GLN A 86 -8.91 -18.58 23.99
N THR A 87 -7.83 -17.85 24.23
CA THR A 87 -6.60 -18.38 24.83
C THR A 87 -6.62 -18.33 26.36
N PHE A 88 -7.77 -18.50 26.99
CA PHE A 88 -7.96 -18.59 28.44
C PHE A 88 -8.68 -19.90 28.78
#